data_AF-A0A9W6B6L5-F1
#
_entry.id   AF-A0A9W6B6L5-F1
#
_cell.length_a   1.000
_cell.length_b   1.000
_cell.length_c   1.000
_cell.angle_alpha   90.00
_cell.angle_beta   90.00
_cell.angle_gamma   90.00
#
_symmetry.space_group_name_H-M   'P 1'
#
loop_
_entity.id
_entity.type
_entity.pdbx_description
1 polymer ?
#
loop_
_entity_poly.entity_id
_entity_poly.type
_entity_poly.pdbx_seq_one_letter_code
_entity_poly.pdbx_strand_id
1 'polypeptide(L)'
;MIMAESTVLEDVATGKVERQCRYFKAKVLGNHKAAGVDDALQKAIENEGSIVFTDDSTSYVDIADYVEIHISEKSSPQTTKDTLKWVHIAIGNAKRNFAGTYHKIKAKYLQLYLNEFVYKLNRRYFGDRIFDRLVMASVTANGH
;
A
#
# COMPACT_ATOMS: atom_id res chain seq x y z
N MET A 1 3.12 -6.36 4.82
CA MET A 1 2.19 -5.22 4.89
C MET A 1 2.08 -4.55 3.53
N ILE A 2 0.86 -4.23 3.09
CA ILE A 2 0.58 -3.41 1.90
C ILE A 2 -0.30 -2.26 2.35
N MET A 3 0.04 -1.04 1.94
CA MET A 3 -0.64 0.19 2.25
C MET A 3 -1.03 0.89 0.96
N ALA A 4 -2.13 1.64 1.00
CA ALA A 4 -2.67 2.39 -0.12
C ALA A 4 -3.06 3.80 0.35
N GLU A 5 -2.51 4.81 -0.30
CA GLU A 5 -2.92 6.20 -0.12
C GLU A 5 -4.13 6.48 -1.01
N SER A 6 -5.20 7.00 -0.40
CA SER A 6 -6.44 7.31 -1.10
C SER A 6 -7.02 8.66 -0.70
N THR A 7 -7.60 9.34 -1.68
CA THR A 7 -8.37 10.57 -1.48
C THR A 7 -9.86 10.24 -1.54
N VAL A 8 -10.63 10.76 -0.58
CA VAL A 8 -12.09 10.66 -0.60
C VAL A 8 -12.64 11.65 -1.63
N LEU A 9 -13.51 11.18 -2.51
CA LEU A 9 -14.21 11.96 -3.51
C LEU A 9 -15.70 11.84 -3.24
N GLU A 10 -16.37 12.97 -3.10
CA GLU A 10 -17.81 13.04 -2.94
C GLU A 10 -18.42 13.73 -4.15
N ASP A 11 -19.38 13.07 -4.78
CA ASP A 11 -20.20 13.67 -5.82
C ASP A 11 -21.28 14.54 -5.18
N VAL A 12 -21.18 15.86 -5.39
CA VAL A 12 -22.09 16.86 -4.79
C VAL A 12 -23.54 16.69 -5.24
N ALA A 13 -23.79 16.12 -6.43
CA ALA A 13 -25.13 15.94 -6.97
C ALA A 13 -25.78 14.62 -6.50
N THR A 14 -24.99 13.56 -6.35
CA THR A 14 -25.50 12.22 -6.01
C THR A 14 -25.25 11.82 -4.54
N GLY A 15 -24.41 12.56 -3.81
CA GLY A 15 -23.94 12.20 -2.47
C GLY A 15 -23.08 10.94 -2.43
N LYS A 16 -22.67 10.42 -3.60
CA LYS A 16 -21.91 9.18 -3.69
C LYS A 16 -20.47 9.44 -3.28
N VAL A 17 -20.03 8.71 -2.25
CA VAL A 17 -18.65 8.76 -1.77
C VAL A 17 -17.85 7.61 -2.41
N GLU A 18 -16.77 7.95 -3.10
CA GLU A 18 -15.78 7.00 -3.59
C GLU A 18 -14.39 7.34 -3.06
N ARG A 19 -13.50 6.35 -3.03
CA ARG A 19 -12.09 6.56 -2.69
C ARG A 19 -11.24 6.36 -3.93
N GLN A 20 -10.48 7.36 -4.33
CA GLN A 20 -9.52 7.25 -5.41
C GLN A 20 -8.13 6.95 -4.83
N CYS A 21 -7.57 5.80 -5.18
CA CYS A 21 -6.22 5.41 -4.76
C CYS A 21 -5.17 5.85 -5.78
N ARG A 22 -4.06 6.43 -5.30
CA ARG A 22 -2.94 6.88 -6.14
C ARG A 22 -1.66 6.09 -5.90
N TYR A 23 -1.23 6.00 -4.65
CA TYR A 23 0.08 5.43 -4.32
C TYR A 23 -0.05 4.22 -3.41
N PHE A 24 0.71 3.19 -3.73
CA PHE A 24 0.85 1.99 -2.92
C PHE A 24 2.25 1.90 -2.32
N LYS A 25 2.35 1.33 -1.12
CA LYS A 25 3.63 1.00 -0.47
C LYS A 25 3.55 -0.42 0.07
N ALA A 26 4.61 -1.20 -0.07
CA ALA A 26 4.66 -2.58 0.42
C ALA A 26 5.96 -2.83 1.18
N LYS A 27 5.83 -3.49 2.34
CA LYS A 27 6.96 -3.85 3.20
C LYS A 27 6.81 -5.28 3.69
N VAL A 28 7.87 -6.07 3.54
CA VAL A 28 8.00 -7.38 4.18
C VAL A 28 8.18 -7.15 5.67
N LEU A 29 7.32 -7.78 6.46
CA LEU A 29 7.46 -7.82 7.90
C LEU A 29 8.21 -9.10 8.27
N GLY A 30 9.30 -8.98 9.03
CA GLY A 30 10.08 -10.14 9.47
C GLY A 30 9.38 -10.96 10.54
N ASN A 31 8.48 -10.34 11.30
CA ASN A 31 7.57 -10.98 12.24
C ASN A 31 6.24 -10.20 12.27
N HIS A 32 5.19 -10.83 12.79
CA HIS A 32 3.87 -10.20 12.99
C HIS A 32 3.74 -9.59 14.40
N LYS A 33 4.86 -9.24 15.06
CA LYS A 33 4.80 -8.60 16.37
C LYS A 33 4.55 -7.10 16.16
N ALA A 34 3.72 -6.50 17.03
CA ALA A 34 3.32 -5.08 16.98
C ALA A 34 4.50 -4.14 16.70
N ALA A 35 5.57 -4.23 17.49
CA ALA A 35 6.77 -3.40 17.33
C ALA A 35 7.41 -3.39 15.92
N GLY A 36 7.34 -4.49 15.17
CA GLY A 36 7.87 -4.55 13.79
C GLY A 36 6.91 -3.95 12.75
N VAL A 37 5.62 -3.95 13.05
CA VAL A 37 4.56 -3.30 12.25
C VAL A 37 4.62 -1.79 12.47
N ASP A 38 4.76 -1.35 13.72
CA ASP A 38 4.76 0.07 14.10
C ASP A 38 5.95 0.82 13.50
N ASP A 39 7.17 0.28 13.58
CA ASP A 39 8.35 0.88 12.93
C ASP A 39 8.17 1.00 11.40
N ALA A 40 7.58 -0.03 10.78
CA ALA A 40 7.34 -0.01 9.34
C ALA A 40 6.24 0.99 8.95
N LEU A 41 5.26 1.20 9.82
CA LEU A 41 4.16 2.14 9.64
C LEU A 41 4.61 3.58 9.87
N GLN A 42 5.35 3.85 10.94
CA GLN A 42 5.91 5.17 11.25
C GLN A 42 6.85 5.66 10.14
N LYS A 43 7.65 4.76 9.54
CA LYS A 43 8.46 5.07 8.34
C LYS A 43 7.64 5.21 7.05
N ALA A 44 6.36 4.85 7.08
CA ALA A 44 5.46 4.95 5.93
C ALA A 44 4.52 6.15 5.99
N ILE A 45 4.22 6.64 7.18
CA ILE A 45 3.35 7.78 7.43
C ILE A 45 4.25 9.01 7.63
N GLU A 46 4.27 9.90 6.64
CA GLU A 46 5.16 11.07 6.65
C GLU A 46 4.63 12.23 7.53
N ASN A 47 3.34 12.24 7.89
CA ASN A 47 2.70 13.38 8.55
C ASN A 47 1.87 12.98 9.79
N GLU A 48 1.95 13.79 10.83
CA GLU A 48 1.22 13.69 12.12
C GLU A 48 -0.31 13.86 12.01
N GLY A 49 -0.88 14.08 10.81
CA GLY A 49 -2.32 14.26 10.55
C GLY A 49 -2.95 13.16 9.69
N SER A 50 -2.40 11.95 9.71
CA SER A 50 -2.84 10.88 8.81
C SER A 50 -4.02 10.10 9.38
N ILE A 51 -5.03 9.85 8.55
CA ILE A 51 -6.17 8.95 8.88
C ILE A 51 -5.86 7.57 8.34
N VAL A 52 -5.82 6.57 9.23
CA VAL A 52 -5.46 5.19 8.88
C VAL A 52 -6.64 4.25 9.06
N PHE A 53 -6.91 3.47 8.01
CA PHE A 53 -7.89 2.39 8.01
C PHE A 53 -7.16 1.06 7.98
N THR A 54 -7.38 0.19 8.97
CA THR A 54 -6.77 -1.15 9.02
C THR A 54 -7.81 -2.24 9.06
N ASP A 55 -7.40 -3.47 8.71
CA ASP A 55 -8.15 -4.64 9.11
C ASP A 55 -8.07 -4.82 10.63
N ASP A 56 -9.11 -5.43 11.21
CA ASP A 56 -9.24 -5.72 12.65
C ASP A 56 -8.28 -6.83 13.14
N SER A 57 -7.01 -6.71 12.76
CA SER A 57 -5.93 -7.58 13.22
C SER A 57 -5.40 -7.08 14.54
N THR A 58 -5.15 -8.00 15.47
CA THR A 58 -4.48 -7.75 16.75
C THR A 58 -3.02 -7.32 16.61
N SER A 59 -2.50 -7.22 15.38
CA SER A 59 -1.11 -6.79 15.11
C SER A 59 -0.94 -5.26 15.16
N TYR A 60 -2.04 -4.50 15.27
CA TYR A 60 -2.09 -3.04 15.12
C TYR A 60 -2.43 -2.30 16.43
N VAL A 61 -2.01 -2.84 17.57
CA VAL A 61 -2.46 -2.36 18.89
C VAL A 61 -2.06 -0.91 19.15
N ASP A 62 -0.88 -0.50 18.68
CA ASP A 62 -0.29 0.78 19.05
C ASP A 62 -0.36 1.83 17.92
N ILE A 63 -1.08 1.54 16.81
CA ILE A 63 -1.17 2.46 15.65
C ILE A 63 -1.79 3.79 16.04
N ALA A 64 -2.79 3.78 16.93
CA ALA A 64 -3.54 4.95 17.35
C ALA A 64 -2.64 6.03 17.99
N ASP A 65 -1.46 5.66 18.51
CA ASP A 65 -0.52 6.59 19.14
C ASP A 65 0.28 7.41 18.11
N TYR A 66 0.26 7.03 16.83
CA TYR A 66 1.08 7.62 15.76
C TYR A 66 0.27 8.31 14.67
N VAL A 67 -1.06 8.25 14.74
CA VAL A 67 -1.95 8.72 13.68
C VAL A 67 -3.08 9.53 14.29
N GLU A 68 -3.59 10.52 13.55
CA GLU A 68 -4.65 11.40 14.06
C GLU A 68 -5.94 10.62 14.32
N ILE A 69 -6.27 9.71 13.40
CA ILE A 69 -7.46 8.87 13.49
C ILE A 69 -7.11 7.46 13.02
N HIS A 70 -7.32 6.47 13.89
CA HIS A 70 -7.25 5.05 13.55
C HIS A 70 -8.66 4.45 13.53
N ILE A 71 -9.08 3.96 12.36
CA ILE A 71 -10.34 3.25 12.18
C ILE A 71 -10.02 1.79 11.87
N SER A 72 -10.29 0.92 12.83
CA SER A 72 -10.25 -0.53 12.63
C SER A 72 -11.58 -1.01 12.08
N GLU A 73 -11.55 -1.71 10.94
CA GLU A 73 -12.72 -2.38 10.41
C GLU A 73 -12.49 -3.88 10.27
N LYS A 74 -13.44 -4.67 10.79
CA LYS A 74 -13.42 -6.12 10.57
C LYS A 74 -13.55 -6.41 9.09
N SER A 75 -12.60 -7.18 8.56
CA SER A 75 -12.62 -7.61 7.16
C SER A 75 -13.89 -8.43 6.90
N SER A 76 -14.77 -7.87 6.08
CA SER A 76 -16.04 -8.45 5.66
C SER A 76 -16.21 -8.24 4.15
N PRO A 77 -17.12 -8.97 3.47
CA PRO A 77 -17.38 -8.73 2.06
C PRO A 77 -17.77 -7.29 1.72
N GLN A 78 -18.36 -6.56 2.68
CA GLN A 78 -18.76 -5.16 2.51
C GLN A 78 -17.56 -4.21 2.70
N THR A 79 -16.84 -4.32 3.81
CA THR A 79 -15.65 -3.48 4.09
C THR A 79 -14.51 -3.72 3.10
N THR A 80 -14.41 -4.94 2.54
CA THR A 80 -13.51 -5.27 1.42
C THR A 80 -13.88 -4.54 0.13
N LYS A 81 -15.16 -4.18 -0.07
CA LYS A 81 -15.63 -3.49 -1.29
C LYS A 81 -15.62 -1.97 -1.14
N ASP A 82 -15.61 -1.48 0.09
CA ASP A 82 -15.71 -0.04 0.40
C ASP A 82 -14.38 0.49 0.96
N THR A 83 -14.11 0.27 2.24
CA THR A 83 -13.00 0.90 2.98
C THR A 83 -11.61 0.38 2.59
N LEU A 84 -11.43 -0.95 2.53
CA LEU A 84 -10.13 -1.60 2.28
C LEU A 84 -9.95 -2.07 0.82
N LYS A 85 -10.87 -1.65 -0.06
CA LYS A 85 -10.98 -2.09 -1.46
C LYS A 85 -9.66 -2.13 -2.21
N TRP A 86 -8.92 -1.02 -2.19
CA TRP A 86 -7.71 -0.89 -2.98
C TRP A 86 -6.57 -1.78 -2.48
N VAL A 87 -6.45 -1.94 -1.16
CA VAL A 87 -5.45 -2.84 -0.56
C VAL A 87 -5.75 -4.29 -0.94
N HIS A 88 -7.03 -4.73 -0.86
CA HIS A 88 -7.42 -6.08 -1.27
C HIS A 88 -7.19 -6.33 -2.77
N ILE A 89 -7.54 -5.37 -3.62
CA ILE A 89 -7.25 -5.45 -5.07
C ILE A 89 -5.74 -5.55 -5.31
N ALA A 90 -4.94 -4.72 -4.65
CA ALA A 90 -3.47 -4.75 -4.79
C ALA A 90 -2.88 -6.09 -4.33
N ILE A 91 -3.35 -6.65 -3.21
CA ILE A 91 -2.94 -7.99 -2.74
C ILE A 91 -3.30 -9.06 -3.78
N GLY A 92 -4.52 -9.04 -4.31
CA GLY A 92 -4.97 -9.98 -5.34
C GLY A 92 -4.11 -9.90 -6.61
N ASN A 93 -3.82 -8.68 -7.06
CA ASN A 93 -2.97 -8.43 -8.22
C ASN A 93 -1.51 -8.86 -7.98
N ALA A 94 -0.96 -8.62 -6.79
CA ALA A 94 0.38 -9.06 -6.43
C ALA A 94 0.49 -10.58 -6.49
N LYS A 95 -0.46 -11.31 -5.88
CA LYS A 95 -0.49 -12.78 -5.92
C LYS A 95 -0.51 -13.32 -7.35
N ARG A 96 -1.38 -12.76 -8.20
CA ARG A 96 -1.49 -13.17 -9.61
C ARG A 96 -0.24 -12.84 -10.41
N ASN A 97 0.32 -11.64 -10.23
CA ASN A 97 1.56 -11.24 -10.90
C ASN A 97 2.73 -12.15 -10.50
N PHE A 98 2.83 -12.47 -9.21
CA PHE A 98 3.87 -13.32 -8.65
C PHE A 98 3.80 -14.75 -9.20
N ALA A 99 2.60 -15.33 -9.25
CA ALA A 99 2.39 -16.67 -9.82
C ALA A 99 2.67 -16.72 -11.33
N GLY A 100 2.37 -15.64 -12.07
CA GLY A 100 2.55 -15.61 -13.52
C GLY A 100 3.95 -15.23 -13.99
N THR A 101 4.68 -14.41 -13.24
CA THR A 101 5.97 -13.85 -13.67
C THR A 101 7.16 -14.70 -13.22
N TYR A 102 7.11 -15.25 -12.00
CA TYR A 102 8.25 -15.92 -11.39
C TYR A 102 8.04 -17.42 -11.31
N HIS A 103 8.97 -18.18 -11.88
CA HIS A 103 8.98 -19.64 -11.73
C HIS A 103 9.18 -20.09 -10.27
N LYS A 104 9.96 -19.31 -9.50
CA LYS A 104 10.19 -19.55 -8.06
C LYS A 104 10.39 -18.25 -7.31
N ILE A 105 9.70 -18.13 -6.18
CA ILE A 105 9.86 -17.00 -5.25
C ILE A 105 10.68 -17.46 -4.06
N LYS A 106 11.78 -16.74 -3.77
CA LYS A 106 12.62 -16.99 -2.60
C LYS A 106 12.35 -15.90 -1.55
N ALA A 107 12.12 -16.31 -0.30
CA ALA A 107 11.82 -15.38 0.80
C ALA A 107 12.87 -14.27 0.95
N LYS A 108 14.16 -14.58 0.75
CA LYS A 108 15.26 -13.60 0.81
C LYS A 108 15.14 -12.44 -0.19
N TYR A 109 14.34 -12.58 -1.24
CA TYR A 109 14.11 -11.53 -2.25
C TYR A 109 12.69 -10.98 -2.21
N LEU A 110 11.87 -11.33 -1.21
CA LEU A 110 10.47 -10.97 -1.17
C LEU A 110 10.23 -9.45 -1.21
N GLN A 111 11.11 -8.67 -0.57
CA GLN A 111 11.03 -7.21 -0.63
C GLN A 111 11.32 -6.68 -2.04
N LEU A 112 12.26 -7.29 -2.78
CA LEU A 112 12.56 -6.89 -4.15
C LEU A 112 11.38 -7.18 -5.09
N TYR A 113 10.74 -8.34 -4.97
CA TYR A 113 9.54 -8.65 -5.74
C TYR A 113 8.39 -7.68 -5.44
N LEU A 114 8.19 -7.33 -4.17
CA LEU A 114 7.20 -6.33 -3.78
C LEU A 114 7.55 -4.92 -4.30
N ASN A 115 8.82 -4.52 -4.22
CA ASN A 115 9.28 -3.24 -4.76
C ASN A 115 9.01 -3.13 -6.26
N GLU A 116 9.31 -4.18 -7.03
CA GLU A 116 9.04 -4.22 -8.46
C GLU A 116 7.54 -4.13 -8.75
N PHE A 117 6.72 -4.91 -8.04
CA PHE A 117 5.27 -4.87 -8.18
C PHE A 117 4.70 -3.47 -7.89
N VAL A 118 5.09 -2.86 -6.77
CA VAL A 118 4.65 -1.51 -6.38
C VAL A 118 5.15 -0.46 -7.38
N TYR A 119 6.39 -0.57 -7.86
CA TYR A 119 6.94 0.32 -8.87
C TYR A 119 6.07 0.34 -10.13
N LYS A 120 5.71 -0.85 -10.63
CA LYS A 120 4.84 -1.01 -11.80
C LYS A 120 3.42 -0.51 -11.51
N LEU A 121 2.86 -0.85 -10.35
CA LEU A 121 1.50 -0.47 -9.96
C LEU A 121 1.33 1.06 -9.86
N ASN A 122 2.28 1.75 -9.22
CA ASN A 122 2.24 3.22 -9.06
C ASN A 122 2.48 3.98 -10.37
N ARG A 123 3.04 3.31 -11.39
CA ARG A 123 3.36 3.90 -12.70
C ARG A 123 2.48 3.39 -13.84
N ARG A 124 1.42 2.64 -13.52
CA ARG A 124 0.55 1.98 -14.52
C ARG A 124 -0.10 2.92 -15.54
N TYR A 125 -0.20 4.22 -15.22
CA TYR A 125 -0.78 5.24 -16.10
C TYR A 125 0.28 6.15 -16.76
N PHE A 126 1.56 5.83 -16.66
CA PHE A 126 2.62 6.68 -17.22
C PHE A 126 2.74 6.52 -18.74
N GLY A 127 2.21 5.44 -19.33
CA GLY A 127 2.29 5.15 -20.75
C GLY A 127 3.74 5.05 -21.22
N ASP A 128 4.04 5.66 -22.36
CA ASP A 128 5.38 5.61 -22.96
C ASP A 128 6.45 6.37 -22.16
N ARG A 129 6.03 7.20 -21.19
CA ARG A 129 6.94 7.98 -20.32
C ARG A 129 7.64 7.14 -19.27
N ILE A 130 7.35 5.83 -19.17
CA ILE A 130 7.97 4.96 -18.17
C ILE A 130 9.49 4.92 -18.31
N PHE A 131 9.99 4.86 -19.55
CA PHE A 131 11.43 4.83 -19.80
C PHE A 131 12.11 6.13 -19.34
N ASP A 132 11.61 7.28 -19.80
CA ASP A 132 12.18 8.59 -19.43
C ASP A 132 12.13 8.82 -17.91
N ARG A 133 11.02 8.44 -17.27
CA ARG A 133 10.87 8.53 -15.80
C ARG A 133 11.84 7.63 -15.07
N LEU A 134 12.15 6.44 -15.60
CA LEU A 134 13.14 5.53 -15.03
C LEU A 134 14.53 6.15 -15.12
N VAL A 135 14.93 6.65 -16.30
CA VAL A 135 16.23 7.30 -16.51
C VAL A 135 16.39 8.48 -15.56
N MET A 136 15.37 9.35 -15.47
CA MET A 136 15.39 10.47 -14.53
C MET A 136 15.55 10.00 -13.09
N ALA A 137 14.75 9.01 -12.65
CA ALA A 137 14.86 8.48 -11.30
C ALA A 137 16.24 7.87 -11.01
N SER A 138 16.86 7.19 -11.98
CA SER A 138 18.21 6.62 -11.85
C SER A 138 19.29 7.69 -11.77
N VAL A 139 19.18 8.79 -12.52
CA VAL A 139 20.13 9.91 -12.49
C VAL A 139 19.96 10.75 -11.22
N THR A 140 18.74 10.94 -10.73
CA THR A 140 18.45 11.72 -9.52
C THR A 140 18.55 10.91 -8.23
N ALA A 141 18.66 9.57 -8.33
CA ALA A 141 18.92 8.74 -7.17
C ALA A 141 20.35 9.04 -6.70
N ASN A 142 20.48 9.91 -5.69
CA ASN A 142 21.73 10.09 -4.98
C ASN A 142 22.21 8.71 -4.53
N GLY A 143 23.38 8.30 -5.02
CA GLY A 143 24.01 7.05 -4.63
C GLY A 143 24.06 6.97 -3.11
N HIS A 144 23.48 5.91 -2.55
CA HIS A 144 23.73 5.51 -1.18
C HIS A 144 25.19 5.06 -1.05
#